data_AF-A0A930YNF1-F1
#
_entry.id   AF-A0A930YNF1-F1
#
_cell.length_a   1.000
_cell.length_b   1.000
_cell.length_c   1.000
_cell.angle_alpha   90.00
_cell.angle_beta   90.00
_cell.angle_gamma   90.00
#
_symmetry.space_group_name_H-M   'P 1'
#
loop_
_entity.id
_entity.type
_entity.pdbx_description
1 polymer ?
#
loop_
_entity_poly.entity_id
_entity_poly.type
_entity_poly.pdbx_seq_one_letter_code
_entity_poly.pdbx_strand_id
1 'polypeptide(L)' 'KHPNARGAFLHVPFATEQATKQPANTASLPIEVMTRGLEVALAAAVEHEVDTVGESLGTTH' A
#
# COMPACT_ATOMS: atom_id res chain seq x y z
N LYS A 1 -8.86 22.79 -10.86
CA LYS A 1 -7.64 21.98 -11.11
C LYS A 1 -6.62 22.34 -10.05
N HIS A 2 -5.95 21.36 -9.44
CA HIS A 2 -4.93 21.57 -8.41
C HIS A 2 -3.57 21.02 -8.92
N PRO A 3 -2.80 21.82 -9.68
CA PRO A 3 -1.57 21.34 -10.33
C PRO A 3 -0.46 20.95 -9.34
N ASN A 4 -0.53 21.47 -8.11
CA ASN A 4 0.44 21.19 -7.06
C ASN A 4 0.00 20.04 -6.14
N ALA A 5 -1.16 19.43 -6.38
CA ALA A 5 -1.59 18.28 -5.59
C ALA A 5 -0.79 17.04 -5.97
N ARG A 6 -0.21 16.37 -4.98
CA ARG A 6 0.46 15.08 -5.11
C ARG A 6 -0.55 13.97 -4.82
N GLY A 7 -0.68 13.00 -5.73
CA GLY A 7 -1.61 11.89 -5.62
C GLY A 7 -0.90 10.55 -5.76
N ALA A 8 -1.48 9.50 -5.17
CA ALA A 8 -0.96 8.15 -5.20
C ALA A 8 -2.09 7.11 -5.29
N PHE A 9 -1.72 5.87 -5.59
CA PHE A 9 -2.62 4.72 -5.57
C PHE A 9 -1.93 3.56 -4.85
N LEU A 10 -2.62 2.94 -3.90
CA LEU A 10 -2.09 1.82 -3.11
C LEU A 10 -3.06 0.65 -3.19
N HIS A 11 -2.55 -0.51 -3.58
CA HIS A 11 -3.30 -1.76 -3.47
C HIS A 11 -3.20 -2.30 -2.05
N VAL A 12 -4.28 -2.88 -1.57
CA VAL A 12 -4.31 -3.65 -0.33
C VAL A 12 -4.82 -5.06 -0.61
N PRO A 13 -4.35 -6.08 0.12
CA PRO A 13 -4.85 -7.45 -0.03
C PRO A 13 -6.27 -7.60 0.52
N PHE A 14 -6.84 -8.79 0.38
CA PHE A 14 -8.09 -9.14 1.07
C PHE A 14 -7.93 -9.02 2.59
N ALA A 15 -8.99 -8.56 3.27
CA ALA A 15 -9.10 -8.73 4.70
C ALA A 15 -9.20 -10.22 5.05
N THR A 16 -8.66 -10.63 6.19
CA THR A 16 -8.68 -12.03 6.64
C THR A 16 -10.09 -12.62 6.68
N GLU A 17 -11.09 -11.83 7.07
CA GLU A 17 -12.50 -12.24 7.05
C GLU A 17 -13.02 -12.49 5.62
N GLN A 18 -12.58 -11.70 4.64
CA GLN A 18 -12.97 -11.87 3.24
C GLN A 18 -12.35 -13.12 2.64
N ALA A 19 -11.13 -13.47 3.05
CA ALA A 19 -10.40 -14.63 2.54
C ALA A 19 -11.08 -15.97 2.91
N THR A 20 -11.91 -15.99 3.96
CA THR A 20 -12.72 -17.19 4.32
C THR A 20 -13.70 -17.62 3.22
N LYS A 21 -14.03 -16.70 2.30
CA LYS A 21 -14.94 -16.93 1.17
C LYS A 21 -14.19 -17.16 -0.15
N GLN A 22 -12.86 -17.20 -0.12
CA GLN A 22 -12.01 -17.36 -1.29
C GLN A 22 -11.41 -18.77 -1.33
N PRO A 23 -10.78 -19.18 -2.46
CA PRO A 23 -10.10 -20.46 -2.55
C PRO A 23 -9.09 -20.68 -1.42
N ALA A 24 -8.87 -21.95 -1.06
CA ALA A 24 -7.94 -22.32 0.00
C ALA A 24 -6.56 -21.68 -0.24
N ASN A 25 -5.95 -21.18 0.83
CA ASN A 25 -4.65 -20.48 0.83
C ASN A 25 -4.62 -19.12 0.11
N THR A 26 -5.76 -18.49 -0.15
CA THR A 26 -5.77 -17.09 -0.63
C THR A 26 -5.10 -16.18 0.41
N ALA A 27 -4.09 -15.41 -0.03
CA ALA A 27 -3.38 -14.47 0.82
C ALA A 27 -4.32 -13.38 1.36
N SER A 28 -4.11 -12.99 2.60
CA SER A 28 -4.87 -11.95 3.27
C SER A 28 -4.03 -11.24 4.31
N LEU A 29 -4.53 -10.10 4.78
CA LEU A 29 -3.92 -9.34 5.85
C LEU A 29 -5.01 -8.79 6.78
N PRO A 30 -4.81 -8.74 8.11
CA PRO A 30 -5.76 -8.09 9.01
C PRO A 30 -5.93 -6.60 8.68
N ILE A 31 -7.14 -6.08 8.89
CA ILE A 31 -7.46 -4.69 8.56
C ILE A 31 -6.59 -3.73 9.36
N GLU A 32 -6.32 -4.04 10.62
CA GLU A 32 -5.50 -3.22 11.51
C GLU A 32 -4.08 -3.04 10.98
N VAL A 33 -3.52 -4.11 10.38
CA VAL A 33 -2.17 -4.06 9.78
C VAL A 33 -2.19 -3.28 8.47
N MET A 34 -3.23 -3.45 7.63
CA MET A 34 -3.42 -2.64 6.42
C MET A 34 -3.53 -1.14 6.78
N THR A 35 -4.34 -0.79 7.78
CA THR A 35 -4.47 0.58 8.29
C THR A 35 -3.13 1.12 8.74
N ARG A 36 -2.36 0.34 9.52
CA ARG A 36 -1.03 0.77 9.97
C ARG A 36 -0.07 1.01 8.81
N GLY A 37 -0.09 0.16 7.79
CA GLY A 37 0.71 0.34 6.57
C GLY A 37 0.34 1.62 5.83
N LEU A 38 -0.95 1.92 5.69
CA LEU A 38 -1.44 3.14 5.06
C LEU A 38 -1.05 4.40 5.84
N GLU A 39 -1.10 4.37 7.18
CA GLU A 39 -0.63 5.48 8.02
C GLU A 39 0.85 5.78 7.79
N VAL A 40 1.69 4.75 7.75
CA VAL A 40 3.13 4.89 7.51
C VAL A 40 3.39 5.40 6.09
N ALA A 41 2.70 4.86 5.09
CA ALA A 41 2.84 5.31 3.70
C ALA A 41 2.44 6.79 3.54
N LEU A 42 1.35 7.21 4.19
CA LEU A 42 0.91 8.61 4.18
C LEU A 42 1.92 9.51 4.91
N ALA A 43 2.42 9.10 6.08
CA ALA A 43 3.41 9.88 6.83
C ALA A 43 4.68 10.11 5.98
N ALA A 44 5.19 9.06 5.33
CA ALA A 44 6.35 9.17 4.44
C ALA A 44 6.08 10.11 3.24
N ALA A 45 4.90 10.02 2.63
CA ALA A 45 4.53 10.88 1.50
C ALA A 45 4.41 12.37 1.88
N VAL A 46 4.01 12.66 3.12
CA VAL A 46 3.94 14.02 3.66
C VAL A 46 5.32 14.55 4.04
N GLU A 47 6.17 13.71 4.62
CA GLU A 47 7.52 14.10 5.07
C GLU A 47 8.51 14.25 3.91
N HIS A 48 8.30 13.54 2.80
CA HIS A 48 9.21 13.50 1.68
C HIS A 48 8.54 13.92 0.38
N GLU A 49 9.16 14.88 -0.33
CA GLU A 49 8.70 15.37 -1.63
C GLU A 49 9.14 14.50 -2.80
N VAL A 50 10.28 13.82 -2.64
CA VAL A 50 10.90 12.96 -3.65
C VAL A 50 11.16 11.58 -3.05
N ASP A 51 11.14 10.57 -3.91
CA ASP A 51 11.41 9.19 -3.53
C ASP A 51 12.89 8.97 -3.16
N THR A 52 13.17 7.84 -2.53
CA THR A 52 14.53 7.41 -2.17
C THR A 52 15.38 7.12 -3.40
N VAL A 53 16.70 7.36 -3.29
CA VAL A 53 17.64 7.15 -4.40
C VAL A 53 18.27 5.77 -4.28
N GLY A 54 18.15 4.94 -5.32
CA GLY A 54 18.91 3.69 -5.45
C GLY A 54 18.18 2.41 -5.03
N GLU A 55 16.90 2.48 -4.65
CA GLU A 55 16.11 1.28 -4.39
C GLU A 55 15.55 0.68 -5.68
N SER A 56 15.89 -0.58 -5.95
CA SER A 56 15.29 -1.33 -7.05
C SER A 56 14.05 -2.05 -6.54
N LEU A 57 12.89 -1.39 -6.64
CA LEU A 57 11.57 -1.96 -6.34
C LEU A 57 10.85 -2.49 -7.61
N GLY A 58 11.57 -2.57 -8.73
CA GLY A 58 11.04 -3.07 -10.00
C GLY A 58 10.87 -4.60 -10.00
N THR A 59 10.01 -5.09 -10.89
CA THR A 59 9.80 -6.54 -11.10
C THR A 59 10.62 -7.03 -12.29
N THR A 60 11.08 -8.28 -12.26
CA THR A 60 11.73 -8.95 -13.40
C THR A 60 10.73 -9.66 -14.32
N HIS A 61 9.44 -9.45 -14.09
CA HIS A 61 8.31 -10.07 -14.78
C HIS A 61 7.26 -9.02 -15.12
#